data_AF-A0A0C4EFA7-F1
#
_entry.id   AF-A0A0C4EFA7-F1
#
_cell.length_a   1.000
_cell.length_b   1.000
_cell.length_c   1.000
_cell.angle_alpha   90.00
_cell.angle_beta   90.00
_cell.angle_gamma   90.00
#
_symmetry.space_group_name_H-M   'P 1'
#
loop_
_entity.id
_entity.type
_entity.pdbx_description
1 polymer ?
#
loop_
_entity_poly.entity_id
_entity_poly.type
_entity_poly.pdbx_seq_one_letter_code
_entity_poly.pdbx_strand_id
1 'polypeptide(L)'
;MRRYIRPWADPWHDRRHEFRAAVDDLSTQLPKRLSSMRLSCWRPDFWSCEEQTRRMPNLLGDDNEDPVSVALRTLAAPLEGLNVRAILTPDIFRPPVAWPRMRRLKVEFNLLSPDGTWYFAGPRDEDPFGDEGGFAVDNEKHYPSTTTSSAEDKEADESWPEFRTESKPDKVEPPLLAYAAAPRGMPALEEAELFARLSWQPSEERLLAYRDANGELEVPHDVANPHFLWRIKYVPGAEGKKGLLTWQVGDWRPDEKVIQAFEAVGGENGIEVEWKEFEYLPLGTKGDDEVA
;
A
#
# COMPACT_ATOMS: atom_id res chain seq x y z
N MET A 1 -6.65 4.67 -34.68
CA MET A 1 -7.39 4.56 -33.41
C MET A 1 -6.41 3.96 -32.41
N ARG A 2 -5.85 4.76 -31.48
CA ARG A 2 -5.09 4.18 -30.36
C ARG A 2 -6.07 3.32 -29.57
N ARG A 3 -5.82 2.02 -29.52
CA ARG A 3 -6.57 1.15 -28.62
C ARG A 3 -5.69 1.01 -27.40
N TYR A 4 -5.94 1.84 -26.40
CA TYR A 4 -5.28 1.70 -25.11
C TYR A 4 -5.63 0.31 -24.57
N ILE A 5 -4.62 -0.56 -24.45
CA ILE A 5 -4.79 -1.88 -23.83
C ILE A 5 -5.19 -1.70 -22.36
N ARG A 6 -4.79 -0.57 -21.75
CA ARG A 6 -5.10 -0.18 -20.38
C ARG A 6 -5.33 1.34 -20.28
N PRO A 7 -6.21 1.83 -19.39
CA PRO A 7 -6.44 3.26 -19.18
C PRO A 7 -5.23 4.06 -18.63
N TRP A 8 -4.06 3.43 -18.43
CA TRP A 8 -2.83 4.00 -17.86
C TRP A 8 -1.58 3.71 -18.72
N ALA A 9 -1.73 3.51 -20.03
CA ALA A 9 -0.61 3.24 -20.94
C ALA A 9 0.22 4.50 -21.27
N ASP A 10 -0.33 5.69 -20.99
CA ASP A 10 0.47 6.90 -20.85
C ASP A 10 1.04 6.94 -19.41
N PRO A 11 2.15 7.66 -19.15
CA PRO A 11 2.53 8.10 -17.81
C PRO A 11 1.29 8.46 -17.00
N TRP A 12 1.28 8.10 -15.73
CA TRP A 12 0.07 8.09 -14.93
C TRP A 12 -0.48 9.50 -14.83
N HIS A 13 -1.56 9.82 -15.56
CA HIS A 13 -2.20 11.13 -15.48
C HIS A 13 -2.53 11.44 -14.03
N ASP A 14 -1.65 12.20 -13.41
CA ASP A 14 -1.69 12.39 -11.97
C ASP A 14 -2.81 13.36 -11.65
N ARG A 15 -3.80 12.89 -10.90
CA ARG A 15 -4.94 13.68 -10.46
C ARG A 15 -5.03 13.80 -8.95
N ARG A 16 -3.92 13.57 -8.24
CA ARG A 16 -3.85 13.65 -6.77
C ARG A 16 -4.26 15.03 -6.27
N HIS A 17 -3.82 16.09 -6.94
CA HIS A 17 -4.15 17.48 -6.58
C HIS A 17 -5.62 17.81 -6.81
N GLU A 18 -6.18 17.43 -7.96
CA GLU A 18 -7.60 17.63 -8.24
C GLU A 18 -8.48 16.83 -7.27
N PHE A 19 -8.05 15.62 -6.89
CA PHE A 19 -8.74 14.83 -5.87
C PHE A 19 -8.76 15.57 -4.52
N ARG A 20 -7.61 16.09 -4.06
CA ARG A 20 -7.54 16.86 -2.82
C ARG A 20 -8.41 18.11 -2.87
N ALA A 21 -8.33 18.90 -3.94
CA ALA A 21 -9.15 20.08 -4.12
C ALA A 21 -10.65 19.75 -4.08
N ALA A 22 -11.07 18.69 -4.77
CA ALA A 22 -12.46 18.24 -4.76
C ALA A 22 -12.91 17.79 -3.36
N VAL A 23 -12.05 17.12 -2.60
CA VAL A 23 -12.33 16.73 -1.21
C VAL A 23 -12.46 17.95 -0.30
N ASP A 24 -11.57 18.93 -0.43
CA ASP A 24 -11.62 20.15 0.37
C ASP A 24 -12.96 20.88 0.13
N ASP A 25 -13.40 20.99 -1.13
CA ASP A 25 -14.70 21.55 -1.51
C ASP A 25 -15.91 20.75 -0.98
N LEU A 26 -15.82 19.41 -1.03
CA LEU A 26 -16.89 18.51 -0.63
C LEU A 26 -16.98 18.28 0.88
N SER A 27 -15.89 18.46 1.62
CA SER A 27 -15.78 18.09 3.04
C SER A 27 -16.88 18.71 3.92
N THR A 28 -17.35 19.91 3.57
CA THR A 28 -18.44 20.63 4.25
C THR A 28 -19.84 20.22 3.80
N GLN A 29 -19.94 19.50 2.69
CA GLN A 29 -21.18 19.12 2.01
C GLN A 29 -21.49 17.62 2.13
N LEU A 30 -20.59 16.83 2.73
CA LEU A 30 -20.78 15.39 2.89
C LEU A 30 -22.08 15.10 3.69
N PRO A 31 -22.88 14.11 3.25
CA PRO A 31 -24.09 13.75 3.97
C PRO A 31 -23.77 13.36 5.43
N LYS A 32 -24.50 13.93 6.39
CA LYS A 32 -24.33 13.62 7.83
C LYS A 32 -24.53 12.14 8.19
N ARG A 33 -25.11 11.35 7.27
CA ARG A 33 -25.38 9.92 7.41
C ARG A 33 -24.27 9.04 6.82
N LEU A 34 -23.27 9.62 6.14
CA LEU A 34 -22.15 8.87 5.61
C LEU A 34 -21.30 8.37 6.79
N SER A 35 -21.41 7.08 7.09
CA SER A 35 -20.72 6.42 8.20
C SER A 35 -19.61 5.50 7.72
N SER A 36 -19.54 5.14 6.44
CA SER A 36 -18.51 4.25 5.93
C SER A 36 -18.14 4.57 4.50
N MET A 37 -16.88 4.33 4.15
CA MET A 37 -16.35 4.50 2.80
C MET A 37 -15.47 3.31 2.42
N ARG A 38 -15.65 2.81 1.20
CA ARG A 38 -14.74 1.88 0.53
C ARG A 38 -14.20 2.55 -0.72
N LEU A 39 -12.88 2.69 -0.83
CA LEU A 39 -12.20 3.24 -2.00
C LEU A 39 -11.19 2.25 -2.53
N SER A 40 -11.29 1.90 -3.81
CA SER A 40 -10.34 1.02 -4.49
C SER A 40 -9.79 1.71 -5.74
N CYS A 41 -8.52 2.11 -5.69
CA CYS A 41 -7.81 2.73 -6.81
C CYS A 41 -7.35 1.72 -7.88
N TRP A 42 -7.35 0.43 -7.56
CA TRP A 42 -7.19 -0.67 -8.52
C TRP A 42 -8.13 -1.82 -8.19
N ARG A 43 -8.28 -2.74 -9.15
CA ARG A 43 -9.22 -3.86 -9.08
C ARG A 43 -8.96 -4.76 -7.84
N PRO A 44 -10.00 -5.14 -7.08
CA PRO A 44 -9.90 -6.02 -5.90
C PRO A 44 -9.20 -7.36 -6.18
N ASP A 45 -9.49 -7.92 -7.35
CA ASP A 45 -9.09 -9.22 -7.89
C ASP A 45 -7.76 -9.20 -8.66
N PHE A 46 -7.17 -8.02 -8.86
CA PHE A 46 -5.86 -7.90 -9.50
C PHE A 46 -4.75 -7.80 -8.44
N TRP A 47 -3.78 -8.69 -8.57
CA TRP A 47 -2.45 -8.57 -8.01
C TRP A 47 -1.72 -7.42 -8.74
N SER A 48 -0.68 -6.84 -8.12
CA SER A 48 -0.13 -5.55 -8.53
C SER A 48 0.08 -5.41 -10.05
N CYS A 49 -0.56 -4.44 -10.68
CA CYS A 49 -0.41 -4.21 -12.13
C CYS A 49 0.93 -3.56 -12.51
N GLU A 50 1.85 -3.42 -11.55
CA GLU A 50 3.04 -2.60 -11.69
C GLU A 50 4.24 -3.41 -12.17
N GLU A 51 4.90 -2.91 -13.21
CA GLU A 51 6.16 -3.47 -13.68
C GLU A 51 7.28 -3.10 -12.69
N GLN A 52 7.53 -3.97 -11.70
CA GLN A 52 8.43 -3.69 -10.57
C GLN A 52 9.91 -3.54 -10.96
N THR A 53 10.24 -3.83 -12.23
CA THR A 53 11.54 -3.72 -12.87
C THR A 53 11.81 -2.37 -13.53
N ARG A 54 10.84 -1.45 -13.53
CA ARG A 54 10.99 -0.12 -14.11
C ARG A 54 11.08 0.97 -13.07
N ARG A 55 11.72 2.06 -13.47
CA ARG A 55 11.69 3.31 -12.73
C ARG A 55 10.28 3.89 -12.82
N MET A 56 9.73 4.31 -11.68
CA MET A 56 8.39 4.87 -11.58
C MET A 56 8.43 6.41 -11.52
N PRO A 57 7.34 7.10 -11.91
CA PRO A 57 7.30 8.55 -11.81
C PRO A 57 7.27 9.02 -10.35
N ASN A 58 7.88 10.17 -10.08
CA ASN A 58 7.63 10.93 -8.85
C ASN A 58 6.33 11.73 -9.03
N LEU A 59 5.30 11.31 -8.30
CA LEU A 59 3.93 11.84 -8.29
C LEU A 59 3.70 12.83 -7.13
N LEU A 60 4.73 13.10 -6.33
CA LEU A 60 4.73 14.19 -5.34
C LEU A 60 5.30 15.48 -5.90
N GLY A 61 6.12 15.40 -6.96
CA GLY A 61 6.84 16.57 -7.48
C GLY A 61 7.72 17.19 -6.38
N ASP A 62 7.46 18.47 -6.08
CA ASP A 62 8.14 19.24 -5.03
C ASP A 62 7.37 19.25 -3.69
N ASP A 63 6.22 18.57 -3.61
CA ASP A 63 5.40 18.57 -2.41
C ASP A 63 5.95 17.67 -1.31
N ASN A 64 5.83 18.16 -0.08
CA ASN A 64 6.24 17.44 1.13
C ASN A 64 5.13 16.52 1.70
N GLU A 65 3.95 16.51 1.08
CA GLU A 65 2.79 15.72 1.50
C GLU A 65 2.10 15.10 0.30
N ASP A 66 1.68 13.84 0.41
CA ASP A 66 0.82 13.22 -0.59
C ASP A 66 -0.60 13.80 -0.56
N PRO A 67 -1.07 14.45 -1.64
CA PRO A 67 -2.40 15.04 -1.67
C PRO A 67 -3.52 14.02 -1.44
N VAL A 68 -3.38 12.78 -1.91
CA VAL A 68 -4.42 11.75 -1.74
C VAL A 68 -4.48 11.28 -0.30
N SER A 69 -3.33 10.99 0.33
CA SER A 69 -3.28 10.63 1.74
C SER A 69 -3.87 11.73 2.64
N VAL A 70 -3.55 13.00 2.37
CA VAL A 70 -4.11 14.14 3.11
C VAL A 70 -5.62 14.25 2.92
N ALA A 71 -6.11 14.13 1.68
CA ALA A 71 -7.53 14.18 1.37
C ALA A 71 -8.31 13.05 2.05
N LEU A 72 -7.77 11.82 2.04
CA LEU A 72 -8.38 10.68 2.71
C LEU A 72 -8.45 10.87 4.22
N ARG A 73 -7.41 11.45 4.84
CA ARG A 73 -7.43 11.79 6.26
C ARG A 73 -8.55 12.76 6.61
N THR A 74 -8.82 13.74 5.74
CA THR A 74 -9.95 14.67 5.89
C THR A 74 -11.29 13.96 5.75
N LEU A 75 -11.45 13.12 4.70
CA LEU A 75 -12.68 12.37 4.46
C LEU A 75 -13.00 11.35 5.57
N ALA A 76 -11.98 10.83 6.25
CA ALA A 76 -12.13 9.83 7.29
C ALA A 76 -12.68 10.37 8.62
N ALA A 77 -12.57 11.69 8.87
CA ALA A 77 -12.96 12.32 10.13
C ALA A 77 -14.40 12.02 10.60
N PRO A 78 -15.44 12.08 9.74
CA PRO A 78 -16.81 11.76 10.14
C PRO A 78 -17.15 10.27 10.15
N LEU A 79 -16.27 9.40 9.62
CA LEU A 79 -16.59 8.00 9.34
C LEU A 79 -16.45 7.10 10.57
N GLU A 80 -17.27 6.05 10.59
CA GLU A 80 -17.12 4.88 11.47
C GLU A 80 -16.31 3.77 10.82
N GLY A 81 -16.27 3.72 9.49
CA GLY A 81 -15.54 2.70 8.74
C GLY A 81 -14.79 3.28 7.54
N LEU A 82 -13.50 2.96 7.43
CA LEU A 82 -12.69 3.27 6.25
C LEU A 82 -12.02 1.99 5.75
N ASN A 83 -12.29 1.64 4.49
CA ASN A 83 -11.55 0.61 3.76
C ASN A 83 -10.97 1.25 2.49
N VAL A 84 -9.65 1.42 2.45
CA VAL A 84 -8.98 2.06 1.32
C VAL A 84 -7.89 1.17 0.76
N ARG A 85 -7.83 1.13 -0.57
CA ARG A 85 -6.78 0.53 -1.37
C ARG A 85 -6.26 1.59 -2.33
N ALA A 86 -5.08 2.13 -2.04
CA ALA A 86 -4.51 3.27 -2.76
C ALA A 86 -2.97 3.32 -2.66
N ILE A 87 -2.35 4.10 -3.54
CA ILE A 87 -0.94 4.49 -3.39
C ILE A 87 -0.92 5.63 -2.38
N LEU A 88 -0.32 5.38 -1.21
CA LEU A 88 -0.40 6.26 -0.04
C LEU A 88 0.97 6.46 0.60
N THR A 89 1.07 7.52 1.39
CA THR A 89 2.19 7.82 2.28
C THR A 89 1.71 7.79 3.73
N PRO A 90 2.62 7.95 4.72
CA PRO A 90 2.24 8.09 6.12
C PRO A 90 1.31 9.28 6.41
N ASP A 91 1.10 10.20 5.45
CA ASP A 91 0.34 11.43 5.62
C ASP A 91 -1.14 11.19 5.94
N ILE A 92 -1.67 10.01 5.61
CA ILE A 92 -3.02 9.59 6.00
C ILE A 92 -3.18 9.51 7.52
N PHE A 93 -2.08 9.25 8.23
CA PHE A 93 -2.02 9.12 9.69
C PHE A 93 -1.22 10.25 10.37
N ARG A 94 -0.73 11.23 9.61
CA ARG A 94 0.08 12.32 10.16
C ARG A 94 -0.74 13.08 11.23
N PRO A 95 -0.25 13.24 12.46
CA PRO A 95 -1.00 13.91 13.52
C PRO A 95 -1.28 15.40 13.22
N PRO A 96 -2.36 15.98 13.79
CA PRO A 96 -3.37 15.33 14.61
C PRO A 96 -4.36 14.52 13.76
N VAL A 97 -4.50 13.23 14.07
CA VAL A 97 -5.60 12.41 13.56
C VAL A 97 -6.81 12.65 14.46
N ALA A 98 -7.94 13.03 13.87
CA ALA A 98 -9.17 13.33 14.60
C ALA A 98 -10.34 12.57 13.98
N TRP A 99 -10.39 11.25 14.19
CA TRP A 99 -11.43 10.37 13.67
C TRP A 99 -12.23 9.78 14.84
N PRO A 100 -12.99 10.61 15.58
CA PRO A 100 -13.59 10.23 16.87
C PRO A 100 -14.60 9.10 16.78
N ARG A 101 -15.14 8.85 15.59
CA ARG A 101 -16.15 7.82 15.32
C ARG A 101 -15.57 6.55 14.72
N MET A 102 -14.30 6.55 14.34
CA MET A 102 -13.69 5.44 13.63
C MET A 102 -13.75 4.17 14.49
N ARG A 103 -14.42 3.15 13.98
CA ARG A 103 -14.53 1.81 14.57
C ARG A 103 -13.68 0.81 13.80
N ARG A 104 -13.67 0.90 12.47
CA ARG A 104 -12.96 -0.06 11.60
C ARG A 104 -12.12 0.66 10.55
N LEU A 105 -10.82 0.46 10.62
CA LEU A 105 -9.85 1.00 9.66
C LEU A 105 -9.15 -0.15 8.94
N LYS A 106 -9.19 -0.13 7.61
CA LYS A 106 -8.46 -1.08 6.76
C LYS A 106 -7.76 -0.31 5.65
N VAL A 107 -6.43 -0.35 5.63
CA VAL A 107 -5.59 0.35 4.66
C VAL A 107 -4.71 -0.66 3.94
N GLU A 108 -5.01 -0.87 2.66
CA GLU A 108 -4.13 -1.54 1.71
C GLU A 108 -3.28 -0.48 1.01
N PHE A 109 -2.00 -0.39 1.34
CA PHE A 109 -1.08 0.49 0.63
C PHE A 109 -0.40 -0.27 -0.51
N ASN A 110 -0.14 0.43 -1.61
CA ASN A 110 0.62 -0.13 -2.72
C ASN A 110 2.10 -0.29 -2.34
N LEU A 111 2.80 -1.25 -2.96
CA LEU A 111 4.25 -1.41 -2.81
C LEU A 111 4.99 -0.19 -3.36
N LEU A 112 4.44 0.45 -4.39
CA LEU A 112 4.89 1.71 -4.92
C LEU A 112 4.48 2.85 -3.99
N SER A 113 5.45 3.70 -3.65
CA SER A 113 5.23 4.98 -2.99
C SER A 113 5.00 6.08 -4.04
N PRO A 114 4.21 7.14 -3.73
CA PRO A 114 4.01 8.25 -4.66
C PRO A 114 5.28 8.96 -5.12
N ASP A 115 6.39 8.90 -4.37
CA ASP A 115 7.69 9.46 -4.78
C ASP A 115 8.40 8.63 -5.86
N GLY A 116 7.78 7.55 -6.34
CA GLY A 116 8.31 6.63 -7.34
C GLY A 116 9.29 5.60 -6.78
N THR A 117 9.45 5.53 -5.45
CA THR A 117 10.24 4.50 -4.76
C THR A 117 9.37 3.33 -4.31
N TRP A 118 10.01 2.26 -3.83
CA TRP A 118 9.33 1.05 -3.38
C TRP A 118 9.49 0.87 -1.87
N TYR A 119 8.41 0.45 -1.20
CA TYR A 119 8.44 0.06 0.22
C TYR A 119 9.19 -1.26 0.44
N PHE A 120 9.30 -2.08 -0.60
CA PHE A 120 9.88 -3.41 -0.55
C PHE A 120 10.98 -3.58 -1.62
N ALA A 121 11.99 -4.37 -1.30
CA ALA A 121 13.08 -4.79 -2.18
C ALA A 121 12.94 -6.28 -2.56
N GLY A 122 13.74 -6.74 -3.52
CA GLY A 122 13.85 -8.17 -3.78
C GLY A 122 14.50 -8.94 -2.61
N PRO A 123 14.32 -10.27 -2.53
CA PRO A 123 14.88 -11.18 -1.51
C PRO A 123 16.38 -11.05 -1.26
N ARG A 124 17.15 -10.53 -2.23
CA ARG A 124 18.59 -10.31 -2.10
C ARG A 124 18.95 -8.82 -2.02
N ASP A 125 18.05 -8.04 -1.43
CA ASP A 125 18.12 -6.58 -1.33
C ASP A 125 18.14 -5.88 -2.70
N GLU A 126 17.42 -6.45 -3.67
CA GLU A 126 17.41 -5.93 -5.03
C GLU A 126 16.49 -4.71 -5.12
N ASP A 127 17.09 -3.53 -5.29
CA ASP A 127 16.36 -2.30 -5.57
C ASP A 127 17.06 -1.45 -6.66
N PRO A 128 16.87 -1.79 -7.95
CA PRO A 128 17.63 -1.18 -9.05
C PRO A 128 17.50 0.34 -9.19
N PHE A 129 16.50 0.97 -8.53
CA PHE A 129 16.27 2.41 -8.58
C PHE A 129 16.14 3.05 -7.19
N GLY A 130 16.53 2.34 -6.13
CA GLY A 130 16.31 2.76 -4.74
C GLY A 130 16.88 4.13 -4.40
N ASP A 131 18.11 4.39 -4.85
CA ASP A 131 18.83 5.64 -4.56
C ASP A 131 18.47 6.78 -5.51
N GLU A 132 17.92 6.47 -6.70
CA GLU A 132 17.61 7.47 -7.74
C GLU A 132 16.23 8.11 -7.59
N GLY A 133 15.33 7.46 -6.83
CA GLY A 133 13.95 7.91 -6.68
C GLY A 133 13.13 7.88 -7.97
N GLY A 134 11.90 8.39 -7.88
CA GLY A 134 11.05 8.54 -9.05
C GLY A 134 11.60 9.56 -10.05
N PHE A 135 11.28 9.39 -11.32
CA PHE A 135 11.64 10.39 -12.34
C PHE A 135 10.64 11.55 -12.35
N ALA A 136 11.12 12.75 -12.64
CA ALA A 136 10.25 13.93 -12.76
C ALA A 136 9.30 13.80 -13.96
N VAL A 137 8.01 14.03 -13.73
CA VAL A 137 7.00 13.98 -14.79
C VAL A 137 7.04 15.28 -15.59
N ASP A 138 7.47 15.17 -16.84
CA ASP A 138 7.44 16.25 -17.84
C ASP A 138 6.17 16.10 -18.71
N ASN A 139 5.24 17.06 -18.62
CA ASN A 139 3.94 16.93 -19.28
C ASN A 139 4.02 16.78 -20.80
N GLU A 140 5.00 17.40 -21.46
CA GLU A 140 5.11 17.34 -22.93
C GLU A 140 5.66 16.00 -23.39
N LYS A 141 6.61 15.44 -22.63
CA LYS A 141 7.22 14.13 -22.93
C LYS A 141 6.35 12.95 -22.50
N HIS A 142 5.64 13.13 -21.38
CA HIS A 142 4.96 12.06 -20.68
C HIS A 142 3.44 12.09 -20.87
N TYR A 143 2.84 13.20 -21.34
CA TYR A 143 1.43 13.23 -21.73
C TYR A 143 1.28 13.77 -23.17
N PRO A 144 1.82 13.07 -24.18
CA PRO A 144 1.72 13.53 -25.55
C PRO A 144 0.24 13.66 -25.96
N SER A 145 -0.09 14.77 -26.62
CA SER A 145 -1.47 15.04 -27.05
C SER A 145 -2.01 13.90 -27.92
N THR A 146 -3.32 13.65 -27.84
CA THR A 146 -4.03 12.57 -28.53
C THR A 146 -3.94 12.62 -30.07
N THR A 147 -3.24 13.58 -30.65
CA THR A 147 -3.17 13.85 -32.09
C THR A 147 -2.07 13.05 -32.82
N THR A 148 -1.10 12.46 -32.13
CA THR A 148 -0.02 11.67 -32.74
C THR A 148 -0.19 10.17 -32.51
N SER A 149 -1.10 9.52 -33.26
CA SER A 149 -1.23 8.06 -33.26
C SER A 149 -0.42 7.42 -34.39
N SER A 150 0.75 6.86 -34.10
CA SER A 150 1.36 5.82 -34.94
C SER A 150 1.02 4.45 -34.35
N ALA A 151 0.61 3.54 -35.22
CA ALA A 151 0.15 2.21 -34.91
C ALA A 151 1.32 1.24 -34.87
N GLU A 152 1.55 0.59 -33.73
CA GLU A 152 2.29 -0.67 -33.61
C GLU A 152 2.02 -1.26 -32.21
N ASP A 153 0.79 -1.71 -31.97
CA ASP A 153 0.37 -2.29 -30.69
C ASP A 153 0.34 -3.82 -30.82
N LYS A 154 1.29 -4.52 -30.19
CA LYS A 154 1.17 -5.95 -29.88
C LYS A 154 0.47 -6.09 -28.54
N GLU A 155 -0.58 -6.91 -28.51
CA GLU A 155 -1.27 -7.36 -27.31
C GLU A 155 -0.30 -8.19 -26.47
N ALA A 156 0.44 -7.52 -25.58
CA ALA A 156 1.28 -8.19 -24.60
C ALA A 156 0.40 -8.53 -23.39
N ASP A 157 -0.14 -9.75 -23.42
CA ASP A 157 -0.67 -10.49 -22.26
C ASP A 157 0.50 -10.90 -21.33
N GLU A 158 1.50 -10.02 -21.17
CA GLU A 158 2.73 -10.29 -20.45
C GLU A 158 2.48 -10.09 -18.96
N SER A 159 2.59 -11.18 -18.21
CA SER A 159 2.71 -11.16 -16.76
C SER A 159 4.00 -10.44 -16.40
N TRP A 160 3.88 -9.31 -15.70
CA TRP A 160 5.04 -8.52 -15.31
C TRP A 160 5.73 -9.15 -14.10
N PRO A 161 7.07 -9.03 -13.98
CA PRO A 161 7.78 -9.61 -12.85
C PRO A 161 7.37 -8.93 -11.54
N GLU A 162 6.85 -9.72 -10.60
CA GLU A 162 6.59 -9.30 -9.23
C GLU A 162 7.63 -9.96 -8.32
N PHE A 163 8.47 -9.19 -7.65
CA PHE A 163 9.61 -9.78 -6.93
C PHE A 163 9.94 -9.05 -5.61
N ARG A 164 9.35 -7.89 -5.37
CA ARG A 164 9.64 -7.09 -4.17
C ARG A 164 8.86 -7.64 -2.98
N THR A 165 9.58 -8.32 -2.09
CA THR A 165 9.02 -9.05 -0.93
C THR A 165 9.68 -8.69 0.39
N GLU A 166 10.89 -8.11 0.38
CA GLU A 166 11.64 -7.76 1.58
C GLU A 166 11.34 -6.35 2.04
N SER A 167 11.07 -6.17 3.33
CA SER A 167 10.75 -4.86 3.90
C SER A 167 11.99 -3.97 3.93
N LYS A 168 11.90 -2.75 3.39
CA LYS A 168 12.96 -1.74 3.51
C LYS A 168 12.73 -0.88 4.75
N PRO A 169 13.55 -0.98 5.82
CA PRO A 169 13.27 -0.30 7.09
C PRO A 169 13.05 1.22 6.94
N ASP A 170 13.88 1.88 6.13
CA ASP A 170 13.79 3.32 5.85
C ASP A 170 12.46 3.74 5.18
N LYS A 171 11.79 2.81 4.49
CA LYS A 171 10.52 3.05 3.79
C LYS A 171 9.31 2.54 4.55
N VAL A 172 9.36 1.36 5.17
CA VAL A 172 8.20 0.76 5.86
C VAL A 172 8.00 1.28 7.28
N GLU A 173 9.05 1.74 7.96
CA GLU A 173 8.91 2.19 9.35
C GLU A 173 8.19 3.54 9.49
N PRO A 174 8.38 4.54 8.61
CA PRO A 174 7.60 5.77 8.67
C PRO A 174 6.08 5.56 8.66
N PRO A 175 5.47 4.74 7.75
CA PRO A 175 4.04 4.48 7.81
C PRO A 175 3.64 3.68 9.05
N LEU A 176 4.48 2.78 9.56
CA LEU A 176 4.24 2.07 10.81
C LEU A 176 4.20 2.99 12.03
N LEU A 177 5.12 3.95 12.13
CA LEU A 177 5.15 4.94 13.20
C LEU A 177 3.91 5.84 13.15
N ALA A 178 3.53 6.29 11.96
CA ALA A 178 2.33 7.11 11.78
C ALA A 178 1.07 6.31 12.15
N TYR A 179 0.98 5.05 11.70
CA TYR A 179 -0.11 4.14 12.05
C TYR A 179 -0.20 3.87 13.55
N ALA A 180 0.93 3.65 14.25
CA ALA A 180 0.94 3.48 15.70
C ALA A 180 0.49 4.75 16.45
N ALA A 181 0.75 5.94 15.90
CA ALA A 181 0.30 7.19 16.51
C ALA A 181 -1.22 7.44 16.33
N ALA A 182 -1.81 6.94 15.25
CA ALA A 182 -3.16 7.26 14.81
C ALA A 182 -4.28 6.87 15.82
N PRO A 183 -4.23 5.71 16.52
CA PRO A 183 -5.27 5.29 17.46
C PRO A 183 -5.60 6.29 18.57
N ARG A 184 -4.66 7.18 18.94
CA ARG A 184 -4.91 8.27 19.91
C ARG A 184 -6.06 9.19 19.48
N GLY A 185 -6.28 9.30 18.17
CA GLY A 185 -7.38 10.05 17.55
C GLY A 185 -8.65 9.26 17.31
N MET A 186 -8.71 7.99 17.71
CA MET A 186 -9.78 7.03 17.39
C MET A 186 -10.32 6.34 18.66
N PRO A 187 -10.97 7.07 19.58
CA PRO A 187 -11.48 6.51 20.84
C PRO A 187 -12.54 5.41 20.66
N ALA A 188 -13.21 5.35 19.50
CA ALA A 188 -14.21 4.33 19.19
C ALA A 188 -13.65 3.10 18.45
N LEU A 189 -12.32 3.01 18.30
CA LEU A 189 -11.69 1.99 17.47
C LEU A 189 -11.97 0.58 18.02
N GLU A 190 -12.40 -0.31 17.12
CA GLU A 190 -12.60 -1.75 17.38
C GLU A 190 -11.51 -2.56 16.70
N GLU A 191 -11.11 -2.16 15.49
CA GLU A 191 -10.00 -2.76 14.78
C GLU A 191 -9.37 -1.79 13.79
N ALA A 192 -8.05 -1.89 13.65
CA ALA A 192 -7.29 -1.26 12.59
C ALA A 192 -6.38 -2.30 11.90
N GLU A 193 -6.22 -2.17 10.60
CA GLU A 193 -5.37 -3.03 9.77
C GLU A 193 -4.62 -2.18 8.75
N LEU A 194 -3.30 -2.33 8.71
CA LEU A 194 -2.42 -1.79 7.68
C LEU A 194 -1.72 -2.95 6.99
N PHE A 195 -1.82 -3.05 5.67
CA PHE A 195 -1.26 -4.19 4.95
C PHE A 195 -0.89 -3.86 3.51
N ALA A 196 -0.04 -4.72 2.93
CA ALA A 196 0.31 -4.75 1.53
C ALA A 196 0.23 -6.19 1.01
N ARG A 197 -0.10 -6.34 -0.28
CA ARG A 197 -0.12 -7.64 -0.97
C ARG A 197 1.21 -7.85 -1.68
N LEU A 198 2.03 -8.75 -1.16
CA LEU A 198 3.31 -9.11 -1.75
C LEU A 198 3.14 -10.29 -2.70
N SER A 199 4.09 -10.41 -3.62
CA SER A 199 4.10 -11.49 -4.58
C SER A 199 5.52 -11.83 -5.01
N TRP A 200 5.79 -13.14 -5.14
CA TRP A 200 7.03 -13.68 -5.69
C TRP A 200 6.75 -14.41 -7.00
N GLN A 201 6.70 -13.65 -8.08
CA GLN A 201 6.60 -14.09 -9.48
C GLN A 201 7.67 -13.40 -10.34
N PRO A 202 8.96 -13.69 -10.11
CA PRO A 202 10.05 -13.14 -10.92
C PRO A 202 9.97 -13.60 -12.38
N SER A 203 10.61 -12.84 -13.30
CA SER A 203 10.80 -13.27 -14.69
C SER A 203 11.66 -14.55 -14.76
N GLU A 204 11.57 -15.28 -15.88
CA GLU A 204 12.48 -16.41 -16.16
C GLU A 204 13.95 -16.00 -16.06
N GLU A 205 14.32 -14.83 -16.60
CA GLU A 205 15.67 -14.28 -16.50
C GLU A 205 16.08 -14.06 -15.04
N ARG A 206 15.20 -13.49 -14.20
CA ARG A 206 15.50 -13.28 -12.79
C ARG A 206 15.57 -14.60 -12.02
N LEU A 207 14.71 -15.57 -12.33
CA LEU A 207 14.78 -16.93 -11.75
C LEU A 207 16.14 -17.60 -11.96
N LEU A 208 16.80 -17.35 -13.11
CA LEU A 208 18.16 -17.88 -13.35
C LEU A 208 19.18 -17.37 -12.33
N ALA A 209 19.04 -16.12 -11.86
CA ALA A 209 19.91 -15.56 -10.84
C ALA A 209 19.74 -16.23 -9.47
N TYR A 210 18.59 -16.86 -9.20
CA TYR A 210 18.29 -17.59 -7.95
C TYR A 210 18.74 -19.05 -7.97
N ARG A 211 19.42 -19.50 -9.03
CA ARG A 211 20.00 -20.84 -9.06
C ARG A 211 21.29 -20.88 -8.26
N ASP A 212 21.45 -21.93 -7.46
CA ASP A 212 22.69 -22.21 -6.75
C ASP A 212 23.76 -22.75 -7.71
N ALA A 213 24.94 -23.07 -7.17
CA ALA A 213 26.06 -23.62 -7.96
C ALA A 213 25.75 -24.99 -8.60
N ASN A 214 24.73 -25.70 -8.12
CA ASN A 214 24.27 -26.98 -8.66
C ASN A 214 23.15 -26.80 -9.69
N GLY A 215 22.66 -25.56 -9.89
CA GLY A 215 21.54 -25.25 -10.75
C GLY A 215 20.17 -25.40 -10.08
N GLU A 216 20.12 -25.71 -8.79
CA GLU A 216 18.87 -25.84 -8.02
C GLU A 216 18.33 -24.45 -7.65
N LEU A 217 17.00 -24.30 -7.67
CA LEU A 217 16.37 -23.02 -7.40
C LEU A 217 16.28 -22.77 -5.88
N GLU A 218 16.95 -21.74 -5.41
CA GLU A 218 16.81 -21.24 -4.04
C GLU A 218 15.63 -20.26 -4.01
N VAL A 219 14.42 -20.78 -3.82
CA VAL A 219 13.19 -19.96 -3.79
C VAL A 219 12.91 -19.44 -2.39
N PRO A 220 12.83 -18.11 -2.20
CA PRO A 220 12.55 -17.52 -0.89
C PRO A 220 11.08 -17.68 -0.48
N HIS A 221 10.18 -17.88 -1.43
CA HIS A 221 8.73 -18.00 -1.21
C HIS A 221 8.12 -19.14 -2.05
N ASP A 222 6.96 -19.63 -1.61
CA ASP A 222 6.23 -20.71 -2.30
C ASP A 222 5.78 -20.27 -3.71
N VAL A 223 6.33 -20.91 -4.74
CA VAL A 223 5.98 -20.63 -6.15
C VAL A 223 4.55 -21.10 -6.47
N ALA A 224 4.01 -22.07 -5.74
CA ALA A 224 2.64 -22.54 -5.93
C ALA A 224 1.60 -21.57 -5.34
N ASN A 225 1.98 -20.79 -4.33
CA ASN A 225 1.19 -19.71 -3.74
C ASN A 225 2.02 -18.43 -3.69
N PRO A 226 2.26 -17.79 -4.83
CA PRO A 226 3.23 -16.70 -4.92
C PRO A 226 2.76 -15.43 -4.21
N HIS A 227 1.46 -15.32 -3.89
CA HIS A 227 0.86 -14.13 -3.29
C HIS A 227 0.64 -14.29 -1.80
N PHE A 228 1.00 -13.27 -1.02
CA PHE A 228 0.85 -13.29 0.43
C PHE A 228 0.67 -11.89 1.02
N LEU A 229 0.21 -11.82 2.27
CA LEU A 229 -0.06 -10.56 2.98
C LEU A 229 1.08 -10.20 3.94
N TRP A 230 1.63 -9.00 3.76
CA TRP A 230 2.38 -8.30 4.80
C TRP A 230 1.40 -7.44 5.59
N ARG A 231 1.21 -7.70 6.88
CA ARG A 231 0.10 -7.13 7.67
C ARG A 231 0.48 -6.79 9.10
N ILE A 232 -0.02 -5.65 9.57
CA ILE A 232 -0.10 -5.28 10.98
C ILE A 232 -1.57 -5.06 11.32
N LYS A 233 -2.07 -5.75 12.35
CA LYS A 233 -3.43 -5.59 12.85
C LYS A 233 -3.41 -5.20 14.32
N TYR A 234 -4.16 -4.16 14.67
CA TYR A 234 -4.37 -3.73 16.05
C TYR A 234 -5.85 -3.84 16.43
N VAL A 235 -6.10 -4.44 17.60
CA VAL A 235 -7.43 -4.53 18.22
C VAL A 235 -7.31 -3.97 19.64
N PRO A 236 -7.97 -2.83 19.95
CA PRO A 236 -7.96 -2.26 21.29
C PRO A 236 -8.50 -3.23 22.35
N GLY A 237 -7.93 -3.16 23.55
CA GLY A 237 -8.42 -3.92 24.69
C GLY A 237 -9.72 -3.34 25.22
N ALA A 238 -10.67 -4.20 25.60
CA ALA A 238 -11.79 -3.78 26.43
C ALA A 238 -11.31 -3.34 27.83
N GLU A 239 -12.17 -2.69 28.61
CA GLU A 239 -11.83 -2.20 29.96
C GLU A 239 -11.14 -3.29 30.81
N GLY A 240 -9.93 -2.98 31.30
CA GLY A 240 -9.10 -3.88 32.10
C GLY A 240 -8.44 -5.04 31.33
N LYS A 241 -8.52 -5.06 30.00
CA LYS A 241 -7.86 -6.05 29.13
C LYS A 241 -6.78 -5.40 28.27
N LYS A 242 -5.75 -6.17 27.96
CA LYS A 242 -4.71 -5.76 27.01
C LYS A 242 -5.30 -5.62 25.61
N GLY A 243 -4.79 -4.67 24.83
CA GLY A 243 -4.98 -4.68 23.38
C GLY A 243 -4.21 -5.82 22.74
N LEU A 244 -4.57 -6.20 21.52
CA LEU A 244 -3.88 -7.22 20.73
C LEU A 244 -3.25 -6.56 19.51
N LEU A 245 -1.95 -6.79 19.32
CA LEU A 245 -1.20 -6.41 18.14
C LEU A 245 -0.69 -7.67 17.44
N THR A 246 -1.08 -7.86 16.18
CA THR A 246 -0.64 -8.99 15.36
C THR A 246 0.30 -8.50 14.27
N TRP A 247 1.49 -9.07 14.21
CA TRP A 247 2.48 -8.88 13.17
C TRP A 247 2.50 -10.09 12.23
N GLN A 248 2.40 -9.82 10.93
CA GLN A 248 2.57 -10.80 9.85
C GLN A 248 3.49 -10.22 8.80
N VAL A 249 4.78 -10.25 9.12
CA VAL A 249 5.83 -9.57 8.37
C VAL A 249 7.01 -10.51 8.05
N GLY A 250 6.77 -11.83 8.15
CA GLY A 250 7.78 -12.86 7.92
C GLY A 250 8.89 -12.82 8.96
N ASP A 251 10.13 -12.97 8.52
CA ASP A 251 11.33 -12.93 9.37
C ASP A 251 11.79 -11.51 9.69
N TRP A 252 11.32 -10.50 8.95
CA TRP A 252 11.67 -9.11 9.20
C TRP A 252 11.20 -8.65 10.59
N ARG A 253 12.01 -7.82 11.26
CA ARG A 253 11.66 -7.21 12.55
C ARG A 253 11.89 -5.70 12.48
N PRO A 254 10.94 -4.90 12.99
CA PRO A 254 11.08 -3.46 13.02
C PRO A 254 12.12 -3.02 14.05
N ASP A 255 12.66 -1.82 13.87
CA ASP A 255 13.51 -1.17 14.87
C ASP A 255 12.79 -1.00 16.22
N GLU A 256 13.59 -0.96 17.29
CA GLU A 256 13.13 -0.73 18.67
C GLU A 256 12.20 0.48 18.81
N LYS A 257 12.45 1.56 18.05
CA LYS A 257 11.62 2.78 18.07
C LYS A 257 10.17 2.51 17.63
N VAL A 258 9.98 1.60 16.67
CA VAL A 258 8.67 1.21 16.15
C VAL A 258 7.98 0.30 17.16
N ILE A 259 8.72 -0.65 17.74
CA ILE A 259 8.22 -1.53 18.81
C ILE A 259 7.67 -0.68 19.96
N GLN A 260 8.46 0.26 20.47
CA GLN A 260 8.06 1.17 21.55
C GLN A 260 6.85 2.03 21.17
N ALA A 261 6.77 2.49 19.92
CA ALA A 261 5.62 3.26 19.44
C ALA A 261 4.33 2.44 19.52
N PHE A 262 4.37 1.17 19.16
CA PHE A 262 3.24 0.26 19.27
C PHE A 262 2.92 -0.12 20.72
N GLU A 263 3.91 -0.41 21.55
CA GLU A 263 3.68 -0.67 22.98
C GLU A 263 2.94 0.48 23.67
N ALA A 264 3.31 1.72 23.33
CA ALA A 264 2.68 2.92 23.85
C ALA A 264 1.19 3.08 23.44
N VAL A 265 0.72 2.36 22.41
CA VAL A 265 -0.69 2.36 22.01
C VAL A 265 -1.58 1.70 23.06
N GLY A 266 -1.07 0.72 23.81
CA GLY A 266 -1.85 0.00 24.84
C GLY A 266 -2.10 0.79 26.13
N GLY A 267 -1.45 1.94 26.29
CA GLY A 267 -1.56 2.77 27.50
C GLY A 267 -1.25 1.97 28.77
N GLU A 268 -2.03 2.20 29.83
CA GLU A 268 -1.85 1.56 31.14
C GLU A 268 -2.14 0.05 31.11
N ASN A 269 -3.05 -0.40 30.24
CA ASN A 269 -3.42 -1.81 30.13
C ASN A 269 -2.35 -2.61 29.38
N GLY A 270 -1.58 -1.94 28.51
CA GLY A 270 -0.55 -2.56 27.68
C GLY A 270 -1.11 -3.33 26.48
N ILE A 271 -0.21 -3.95 25.73
CA ILE A 271 -0.50 -4.73 24.52
C ILE A 271 0.03 -6.16 24.67
N GLU A 272 -0.75 -7.11 24.18
CA GLU A 272 -0.32 -8.46 23.85
C GLU A 272 0.14 -8.49 22.39
N VAL A 273 1.33 -9.03 22.14
CA VAL A 273 1.95 -9.06 20.81
C VAL A 273 1.97 -10.49 20.30
N GLU A 274 1.37 -10.70 19.14
CA GLU A 274 1.41 -11.97 18.40
C GLU A 274 2.22 -11.79 17.12
N TRP A 275 3.16 -12.71 16.87
CA TRP A 275 3.86 -12.84 15.61
C TRP A 275 3.31 -14.06 14.88
N LYS A 276 2.88 -13.87 13.63
CA LYS A 276 2.30 -14.93 12.79
C LYS A 276 3.05 -14.98 11.47
N GLU A 277 3.04 -16.18 10.89
CA GLU A 277 3.48 -16.40 9.52
C GLU A 277 2.63 -15.60 8.53
N PHE A 278 3.17 -15.45 7.31
CA PHE A 278 2.43 -14.86 6.21
C PHE A 278 1.12 -15.60 5.94
N GLU A 279 0.09 -14.82 5.61
CA GLU A 279 -1.16 -15.36 5.08
C GLU A 279 -1.02 -15.46 3.56
N TYR A 280 -0.88 -16.68 3.06
CA TYR A 280 -0.82 -16.98 1.64
C TYR A 280 -2.21 -16.94 1.01
N LEU A 281 -2.32 -16.26 -0.13
CA LEU A 281 -3.57 -16.07 -0.83
C LEU A 281 -3.72 -17.14 -1.92
N PRO A 282 -4.80 -17.94 -1.91
CA PRO A 282 -5.00 -18.97 -2.92
C PRO A 282 -5.15 -18.35 -4.31
N LEU A 283 -4.50 -18.96 -5.30
CA LEU A 283 -4.70 -18.64 -6.72
C LEU A 283 -6.18 -18.88 -7.09
N GLY A 284 -6.94 -17.81 -7.30
CA GLY A 284 -8.30 -17.89 -7.86
C GLY A 284 -9.46 -18.00 -6.86
N THR A 285 -9.41 -17.32 -5.71
CA THR A 285 -10.66 -17.02 -5.00
C THR A 285 -11.37 -15.86 -5.72
N LYS A 286 -12.50 -16.17 -6.37
CA LYS A 286 -13.57 -15.16 -6.52
C LYS A 286 -13.73 -14.53 -5.15
N GLY A 287 -13.55 -13.22 -5.06
CA GLY A 287 -13.68 -12.52 -3.79
C GLY A 287 -14.97 -12.94 -3.09
N ASP A 288 -14.88 -13.22 -1.80
CA ASP A 288 -16.03 -13.30 -0.90
C ASP A 288 -16.72 -11.93 -0.82
N ASP A 289 -17.34 -11.51 -1.93
CA ASP A 289 -18.37 -10.48 -1.99
C ASP A 289 -19.71 -11.22 -2.15
N GLU A 290 -20.06 -12.02 -1.16
CA GLU A 290 -21.45 -12.48 -0.97
C GLU A 290 -21.79 -12.65 0.52
N VAL A 291 -21.60 -11.61 1.33
CA VAL A 291 -22.37 -11.47 2.57
C VAL A 291 -22.66 -9.99 2.88
N ALA A 292 -23.92 -9.64 2.61
CA ALA A 292 -24.80 -8.59 3.19
C ALA A 292 -24.25 -7.20 3.52
#